data_AF-A0A6M8VT98-F1
#
_entry.id   AF-A0A6M8VT98-F1
#
_cell.length_a   1.000
_cell.length_b   1.000
_cell.length_c   1.000
_cell.angle_alpha   90.00
_cell.angle_beta   90.00
_cell.angle_gamma   90.00
#
_symmetry.space_group_name_H-M   'P 1'
#
loop_
_entity.id
_entity.type
_entity.pdbx_description
1 polymer ?
#
loop_
_entity_poly.entity_id
_entity_poly.type
_entity_poly.pdbx_seq_one_letter_code
_entity_poly.pdbx_strand_id
1 'polypeptide(L)'
;MFQTKTQHISGFTLVELSIVMAIIGILIGGVLKGREMMINGKITATVVQIHAVEAAVTTFRDTYNQIPGDMLNAAARIPHCTALCNPDIATASNGVLGGTDSALLNNSMTATLPLPGGEANETTLFWAHLALTGLLGGITDSVIRGENVAEWGKTHPATKIGGGFFAGILADRP
;
A
#
# COMPACT_ATOMS: atom_id res chain seq x y z
N MET A 1 -27.76 74.93 -9.30
CA MET A 1 -27.17 74.30 -10.50
C MET A 1 -26.11 73.31 -10.02
N PHE A 2 -26.44 72.02 -9.93
CA PHE A 2 -25.53 70.99 -9.43
C PHE A 2 -24.72 70.42 -10.60
N GLN A 3 -23.39 70.57 -10.56
CA GLN A 3 -22.48 70.08 -11.58
C GLN A 3 -21.96 68.69 -11.15
N THR A 4 -22.50 67.64 -11.76
CA THR A 4 -22.06 66.26 -11.53
C THR A 4 -20.70 66.03 -12.20
N LYS A 5 -19.65 65.88 -11.39
CA LYS A 5 -18.29 65.56 -11.84
C LYS A 5 -18.24 64.06 -12.17
N THR A 6 -18.38 63.70 -13.44
CA THR A 6 -18.18 62.33 -13.93
C THR A 6 -16.71 61.95 -13.77
N GLN A 7 -16.44 60.96 -12.91
CA GLN A 7 -15.10 60.40 -12.74
C GLN A 7 -14.82 59.48 -13.95
N HIS A 8 -13.78 59.80 -14.72
CA HIS A 8 -13.35 58.97 -15.85
C HIS A 8 -12.64 57.72 -15.32
N ILE A 9 -13.30 56.57 -15.38
CA ILE A 9 -12.68 55.28 -15.08
C ILE A 9 -11.77 54.94 -16.26
N SER A 10 -10.46 54.93 -16.05
CA SER A 10 -9.50 54.49 -17.06
C SER A 10 -9.68 52.98 -17.27
N GLY A 11 -10.04 52.57 -18.49
CA GLY A 11 -10.14 51.16 -18.85
C GLY A 11 -8.77 50.52 -19.02
N PHE A 12 -8.64 49.24 -18.65
CA PHE A 12 -7.41 48.47 -18.85
C PHE A 12 -7.01 48.42 -20.33
N THR A 13 -5.72 48.51 -20.62
CA THR A 13 -5.22 48.44 -21.99
C THR A 13 -5.32 47.00 -22.53
N LEU A 14 -5.54 46.84 -23.84
CA LEU A 14 -5.58 45.52 -24.48
C LEU A 14 -4.26 44.75 -24.30
N VAL A 15 -3.14 45.48 -24.21
CA VAL A 15 -1.80 44.94 -23.99
C VAL A 15 -1.62 44.42 -22.55
N GLU A 16 -2.16 45.11 -21.55
CA GLU A 16 -2.13 44.61 -20.17
C GLU A 16 -2.92 43.31 -20.03
N LEU A 17 -4.11 43.23 -20.63
CA LEU A 17 -4.91 42.02 -20.55
C LEU A 17 -4.30 40.85 -21.35
N SER A 18 -3.63 41.13 -22.47
CA SER A 18 -3.03 40.08 -23.31
C SER A 18 -1.85 39.39 -22.64
N ILE A 19 -1.01 40.13 -21.91
CA ILE A 19 0.10 39.54 -21.14
C ILE A 19 -0.44 38.68 -20.00
N VAL A 20 -1.48 39.14 -19.31
CA VAL A 20 -2.13 38.38 -18.23
C VAL A 20 -2.68 37.05 -18.74
N MET A 21 -3.41 37.06 -19.87
CA MET A 21 -3.95 35.82 -20.46
C MET A 21 -2.85 34.89 -20.96
N ALA A 22 -1.75 35.43 -21.51
CA ALA A 22 -0.60 34.62 -21.92
C ALA A 22 0.07 33.92 -20.73
N ILE A 23 0.29 34.64 -19.62
CA ILE A 23 0.85 34.06 -18.40
C ILE A 23 -0.07 32.97 -17.84
N ILE A 24 -1.39 33.21 -17.78
CA ILE A 24 -2.36 32.20 -17.34
C ILE A 24 -2.30 30.96 -18.25
N GLY A 25 -2.23 31.14 -19.57
CA GLY A 25 -2.09 30.04 -20.52
C GLY A 25 -0.85 29.17 -20.27
N ILE A 26 0.30 29.81 -20.03
CA ILE A 26 1.55 29.10 -19.73
C ILE A 26 1.49 28.39 -18.37
N LEU A 27 0.94 29.05 -17.35
CA LEU A 27 0.80 28.46 -16.01
C LEU A 27 -0.12 27.25 -16.02
N ILE A 28 -1.26 27.32 -16.69
CA ILE A 28 -2.18 26.18 -16.81
C ILE A 28 -1.51 25.04 -17.58
N GLY A 29 -0.85 25.34 -18.71
CA GLY A 29 -0.09 24.34 -19.48
C GLY A 29 0.99 23.65 -18.64
N GLY A 30 1.75 24.42 -17.86
CA GLY A 30 2.78 23.91 -16.96
C GLY A 30 2.22 23.05 -15.83
N VAL A 31 1.13 23.47 -15.17
CA VAL A 31 0.51 22.73 -14.07
C VAL A 31 -0.10 21.41 -14.54
N LEU A 32 -0.75 21.39 -15.70
CA LEU A 32 -1.32 20.17 -16.27
C LEU A 32 -0.22 19.14 -16.53
N LYS A 33 0.90 19.56 -17.13
CA LYS A 33 2.03 18.65 -17.35
C LYS A 33 2.70 18.22 -16.04
N GLY A 34 2.81 19.12 -15.06
CA GLY A 34 3.34 18.81 -13.74
C GLY A 34 2.50 17.76 -13.00
N ARG A 35 1.18 17.81 -13.12
CA ARG A 35 0.27 16.79 -12.56
C ARG A 35 0.47 15.42 -13.18
N GLU A 36 0.59 15.36 -14.50
CA GLU A 36 0.87 14.11 -15.21
C GLU A 36 2.20 13.49 -14.76
N MET A 37 3.26 14.31 -14.63
CA MET A 37 4.56 13.86 -14.13
C MET A 37 4.47 13.29 -12.71
N MET A 38 3.72 13.93 -11.82
CA MET A 38 3.51 13.42 -10.45
C MET A 38 2.77 12.08 -10.45
N ILE A 39 1.74 11.91 -11.28
CA ILE A 39 0.98 10.66 -11.38
C ILE A 39 1.89 9.55 -11.92
N ASN A 40 2.64 9.82 -12.99
CA ASN A 40 3.60 8.86 -13.54
C ASN A 40 4.67 8.47 -12.52
N GLY A 41 5.17 9.42 -11.73
CA GLY A 41 6.11 9.13 -10.63
C GLY A 41 5.51 8.19 -9.58
N LYS A 42 4.24 8.38 -9.20
CA LYS A 42 3.54 7.46 -8.29
C LYS A 42 3.38 6.07 -8.89
N ILE A 43 3.03 5.96 -10.17
CA ILE A 43 2.89 4.68 -10.87
C ILE A 43 4.23 3.94 -10.89
N THR A 44 5.31 4.59 -11.31
CA THR A 44 6.66 4.00 -11.32
C THR A 44 7.08 3.54 -9.92
N ALA A 45 6.80 4.34 -8.89
CA ALA A 45 7.11 3.95 -7.52
C ALA A 45 6.32 2.72 -7.07
N THR A 46 5.03 2.61 -7.45
CA THR A 46 4.22 1.41 -7.16
C THR A 46 4.76 0.17 -7.87
N VAL A 47 5.22 0.28 -9.12
CA VAL A 47 5.85 -0.85 -9.84
C VAL A 47 7.11 -1.33 -9.11
N VAL A 48 7.94 -0.40 -8.62
CA VAL A 48 9.10 -0.76 -7.78
C VAL A 48 8.68 -1.46 -6.50
N GLN A 49 7.57 -1.04 -5.87
CA GLN A 49 7.05 -1.73 -4.68
C GLN A 49 6.59 -3.17 -5.00
N ILE A 50 5.97 -3.41 -6.16
CA ILE A 50 5.55 -4.77 -6.59
C ILE A 50 6.79 -5.67 -6.74
N HIS A 51 7.82 -5.20 -7.45
CA HIS A 51 9.05 -5.98 -7.60
C HIS A 51 9.77 -6.24 -6.27
N ALA A 52 9.71 -5.30 -5.33
CA ALA A 52 10.25 -5.52 -3.99
C ALA A 52 9.51 -6.63 -3.24
N VAL A 53 8.17 -6.70 -3.36
CA VAL A 53 7.38 -7.79 -2.78
C VAL A 53 7.69 -9.11 -3.46
N GLU A 54 7.75 -9.15 -4.80
CA GLU A 54 8.12 -10.36 -5.55
C GLU A 54 9.49 -10.90 -5.11
N ALA A 55 10.50 -10.04 -5.06
CA ALA A 55 11.85 -10.40 -4.63
C ALA A 55 11.90 -10.89 -3.17
N ALA A 56 11.11 -10.26 -2.28
CA ALA A 56 11.00 -10.69 -0.89
C ALA A 56 10.39 -12.09 -0.78
N VAL A 57 9.33 -12.37 -1.54
CA VAL A 57 8.66 -13.68 -1.54
C VAL A 57 9.58 -14.77 -2.10
N THR A 58 10.25 -14.52 -3.22
CA THR A 58 11.18 -15.50 -3.80
C THR A 58 12.34 -15.78 -2.85
N THR A 59 12.95 -14.73 -2.28
CA THR A 59 14.05 -14.89 -1.31
C THR A 59 13.61 -15.65 -0.06
N PHE A 60 12.38 -15.39 0.43
CA PHE A 60 11.82 -16.13 1.56
C PHE A 60 11.64 -17.61 1.22
N ARG A 61 11.08 -17.90 0.03
CA ARG A 61 10.90 -19.27 -0.45
C ARG A 61 12.22 -20.00 -0.61
N ASP A 62 13.26 -19.34 -1.11
CA ASP A 62 14.59 -19.94 -1.26
C ASP A 62 15.26 -20.19 0.09
N THR A 63 15.07 -19.29 1.05
CA THR A 63 15.68 -19.38 2.39
C THR A 63 15.00 -20.44 3.27
N TYR A 64 13.67 -20.52 3.20
CA TYR A 64 12.88 -21.32 4.12
C TYR A 64 12.13 -22.50 3.48
N ASN A 65 12.17 -22.64 2.15
CA ASN A 65 11.45 -23.65 1.38
C ASN A 65 9.94 -23.70 1.71
N GLN A 66 9.35 -22.57 2.09
CA GLN A 66 7.93 -22.41 2.44
C GLN A 66 7.45 -21.02 1.99
N ILE A 67 6.14 -20.84 1.91
CA ILE A 67 5.52 -19.57 1.54
C ILE A 67 5.41 -18.69 2.81
N PRO A 68 5.67 -17.37 2.75
CA PRO A 68 5.40 -16.48 3.89
C PRO A 68 3.92 -16.57 4.28
N GLY A 69 3.56 -16.45 5.56
CA GLY A 69 2.19 -16.63 6.04
C GLY A 69 1.76 -18.10 6.24
N ASP A 70 2.16 -19.01 5.35
CA ASP A 70 1.82 -20.45 5.39
C ASP A 70 2.95 -21.31 6.02
N MET A 71 3.87 -20.69 6.76
CA MET A 71 5.03 -21.41 7.30
C MET A 71 4.71 -22.20 8.57
N LEU A 72 4.89 -23.51 8.54
CA LEU A 72 4.80 -24.34 9.76
C LEU A 72 5.97 -24.03 10.71
N ASN A 73 5.65 -23.85 11.99
CA ASN A 73 6.61 -23.55 13.07
C ASN A 73 7.47 -22.29 12.80
N ALA A 74 6.88 -21.25 12.22
CA ALA A 74 7.52 -19.95 11.98
C ALA A 74 8.27 -19.41 13.22
N ALA A 75 7.70 -19.53 14.43
CA ALA A 75 8.30 -19.07 15.68
C ALA A 75 9.66 -19.69 16.01
N ALA A 76 9.94 -20.89 15.49
CA ALA A 76 11.23 -21.56 15.68
C ALA A 76 12.26 -21.22 14.60
N ARG A 77 11.83 -20.62 13.48
CA ARG A 77 12.64 -20.44 12.26
C ARG A 77 12.90 -18.98 11.93
N ILE A 78 11.94 -18.10 12.22
CA ILE A 78 12.02 -16.67 11.97
C ILE A 78 12.49 -15.98 13.26
N PRO A 79 13.57 -15.19 13.22
CA PRO A 79 13.99 -14.38 14.36
C PRO A 79 12.87 -13.44 14.82
N HIS A 80 12.74 -13.25 16.15
CA HIS A 80 11.76 -12.32 16.76
C HIS A 80 10.28 -12.66 16.51
N CYS A 81 9.98 -13.83 15.96
CA CYS A 81 8.65 -14.37 15.77
C CYS A 81 8.18 -15.05 17.08
N THR A 82 6.98 -14.72 17.57
CA THR A 82 6.38 -15.31 18.79
C THR A 82 5.40 -16.45 18.43
N ALA A 83 4.76 -17.10 19.41
CA ALA A 83 3.77 -18.15 19.11
C ALA A 83 2.60 -17.68 18.21
N LEU A 84 2.24 -16.39 18.29
CA LEU A 84 1.19 -15.75 17.47
C LEU A 84 1.58 -15.55 15.99
N CYS A 85 2.84 -15.78 15.67
CA CYS A 85 3.39 -15.72 14.33
C CYS A 85 3.26 -17.08 13.60
N ASN A 86 2.84 -18.14 14.28
CA ASN A 86 2.56 -19.41 13.62
C ASN A 86 1.15 -19.40 13.00
N PRO A 87 0.98 -19.85 11.75
CA PRO A 87 -0.35 -20.14 11.20
C PRO A 87 -1.02 -21.32 11.93
N ASP A 88 -2.31 -21.55 11.65
CA ASP A 88 -3.04 -22.70 12.19
C ASP A 88 -2.33 -24.00 11.78
N ILE A 89 -2.06 -24.88 12.75
CA ILE A 89 -1.37 -26.14 12.49
C ILE A 89 -2.13 -27.04 11.51
N ALA A 90 -3.46 -26.89 11.40
CA ALA A 90 -4.29 -27.67 10.50
C ALA A 90 -4.16 -27.23 9.03
N THR A 91 -3.81 -25.96 8.79
CA THR A 91 -3.68 -25.38 7.44
C THR A 91 -2.25 -25.00 7.08
N ALA A 92 -1.33 -24.98 8.04
CA ALA A 92 0.06 -24.63 7.80
C ALA A 92 0.78 -25.56 6.80
N SER A 93 1.60 -24.96 5.94
CA SER A 93 2.38 -25.59 4.89
C SER A 93 1.53 -26.33 3.85
N ASN A 94 0.29 -25.89 3.62
CA ASN A 94 -0.61 -26.46 2.63
C ASN A 94 -0.42 -25.86 1.23
N GLY A 95 0.43 -24.82 1.09
CA GLY A 95 0.69 -24.13 -0.17
C GLY A 95 -0.33 -23.05 -0.52
N VAL A 96 -1.28 -22.76 0.38
CA VAL A 96 -2.36 -21.80 0.21
C VAL A 96 -2.18 -20.67 1.21
N LEU A 97 -2.48 -19.43 0.79
CA LEU A 97 -2.49 -18.28 1.68
C LEU A 97 -3.92 -17.93 2.06
N GLY A 98 -4.31 -18.38 3.23
CA GLY A 98 -5.65 -18.22 3.78
C GLY A 98 -6.63 -19.30 3.34
N GLY A 99 -7.91 -19.08 3.63
CA GLY A 99 -9.02 -19.88 3.12
C GLY A 99 -9.55 -19.38 1.78
N THR A 100 -10.69 -19.94 1.37
CA THR A 100 -11.46 -19.52 0.18
C THR A 100 -11.70 -18.00 0.18
N ASP A 101 -11.43 -17.34 -0.96
CA ASP A 101 -11.63 -15.90 -1.14
C ASP A 101 -10.82 -14.99 -0.19
N SER A 102 -9.69 -15.48 0.33
CA SER A 102 -8.77 -14.68 1.15
C SER A 102 -8.07 -13.55 0.39
N ALA A 103 -8.13 -13.57 -0.95
CA ALA A 103 -7.76 -12.44 -1.82
C ALA A 103 -8.88 -11.39 -2.01
N LEU A 104 -9.96 -11.44 -1.21
CA LEU A 104 -10.88 -10.31 -1.12
C LEU A 104 -10.39 -9.37 -0.01
N LEU A 105 -10.35 -8.06 -0.30
CA LEU A 105 -9.88 -7.03 0.63
C LEU A 105 -10.48 -7.17 2.05
N ASN A 106 -11.78 -7.46 2.11
CA ASN A 106 -12.51 -7.64 3.37
C ASN A 106 -12.06 -8.87 4.16
N ASN A 107 -11.38 -9.83 3.55
CA ASN A 107 -10.84 -11.03 4.20
C ASN A 107 -9.32 -10.91 4.42
N SER A 108 -8.64 -10.10 3.60
CA SER A 108 -7.20 -9.90 3.72
C SER A 108 -6.81 -8.89 4.82
N MET A 109 -7.74 -8.07 5.27
CA MET A 109 -7.53 -7.03 6.29
C MET A 109 -8.41 -7.20 7.54
N THR A 110 -8.81 -8.44 7.87
CA THR A 110 -9.71 -8.74 8.99
C THR A 110 -9.04 -9.11 10.29
N ALA A 111 -7.71 -9.11 10.37
CA ALA A 111 -6.99 -9.46 11.59
C ALA A 111 -7.46 -8.60 12.78
N THR A 112 -8.20 -9.24 13.68
CA THR A 112 -8.55 -8.73 15.01
C THR A 112 -7.44 -9.04 16.00
N LEU A 113 -7.39 -8.32 17.12
CA LEU A 113 -6.35 -8.49 18.14
C LEU A 113 -6.83 -9.35 19.32
N PRO A 114 -6.00 -10.28 19.84
CA PRO A 114 -4.76 -10.80 19.24
C PRO A 114 -5.06 -11.70 18.04
N LEU A 115 -4.11 -11.83 17.12
CA LEU A 115 -4.29 -12.58 15.87
C LEU A 115 -4.72 -14.03 16.17
N PRO A 116 -5.95 -14.46 15.82
CA PRO A 116 -6.38 -15.83 16.07
C PRO A 116 -5.56 -16.82 15.21
N GLY A 117 -5.28 -18.02 15.69
CA GLY A 117 -4.57 -19.05 14.91
C GLY A 117 -5.46 -19.76 13.91
N GLY A 118 -6.19 -19.02 13.06
CA GLY A 118 -7.07 -19.58 12.02
C GLY A 118 -6.57 -19.24 10.62
N GLU A 119 -7.00 -20.03 9.63
CA GLU A 119 -6.57 -19.94 8.22
C GLU A 119 -6.60 -18.51 7.65
N ALA A 120 -7.66 -17.72 7.90
CA ALA A 120 -7.79 -16.36 7.37
C ALA A 120 -6.66 -15.39 7.79
N ASN A 121 -5.92 -15.72 8.86
CA ASN A 121 -4.85 -14.87 9.37
C ASN A 121 -3.50 -15.10 8.66
N GLU A 122 -3.36 -16.18 7.86
CA GLU A 122 -2.18 -16.42 7.03
C GLU A 122 -1.90 -15.25 6.09
N THR A 123 -2.95 -14.63 5.55
CA THR A 123 -2.86 -13.42 4.72
C THR A 123 -2.20 -12.25 5.45
N THR A 124 -2.49 -12.07 6.73
CA THR A 124 -1.87 -11.01 7.53
C THR A 124 -0.49 -11.42 8.04
N LEU A 125 -0.30 -12.70 8.37
CA LEU A 125 1.00 -13.30 8.72
C LEU A 125 2.00 -13.22 7.58
N PHE A 126 1.54 -13.29 6.33
CA PHE A 126 2.38 -13.14 5.15
C PHE A 126 3.25 -11.88 5.23
N TRP A 127 2.63 -10.73 5.51
CA TRP A 127 3.35 -9.46 5.63
C TRP A 127 4.26 -9.43 6.85
N ALA A 128 3.80 -9.99 7.97
CA ALA A 128 4.58 -10.02 9.20
C ALA A 128 5.83 -10.93 9.07
N HIS A 129 5.74 -12.06 8.37
CA HIS A 129 6.89 -12.92 8.07
C HIS A 129 7.92 -12.20 7.21
N LEU A 130 7.49 -11.47 6.18
CA LEU A 130 8.39 -10.69 5.33
C LEU A 130 9.04 -9.52 6.10
N ALA A 131 8.31 -8.90 7.02
CA ALA A 131 8.81 -7.83 7.88
C ALA A 131 9.86 -8.35 8.88
N LEU A 132 9.55 -9.44 9.59
CA LEU A 132 10.42 -10.02 10.63
C LEU A 132 11.72 -10.61 10.05
N THR A 133 11.66 -11.15 8.83
CA THR A 133 12.85 -11.63 8.12
C THR A 133 13.69 -10.49 7.52
N GLY A 134 13.22 -9.24 7.60
CA GLY A 134 13.90 -8.08 7.03
C GLY A 134 13.91 -8.05 5.49
N LEU A 135 13.13 -8.91 4.84
CA LEU A 135 13.05 -8.99 3.38
C LEU A 135 12.17 -7.88 2.79
N LEU A 136 11.21 -7.38 3.58
CA LEU A 136 10.36 -6.26 3.19
C LEU A 136 10.36 -5.20 4.29
N GLY A 137 10.77 -3.98 3.94
CA GLY A 137 10.77 -2.82 4.84
C GLY A 137 9.51 -1.96 4.73
N GLY A 138 9.35 -1.03 5.67
CA GLY A 138 8.24 -0.05 5.66
C GLY A 138 6.92 -0.58 6.21
N ILE A 139 6.93 -1.80 6.77
CA ILE A 139 5.85 -2.40 7.56
C ILE A 139 6.43 -2.95 8.88
N THR A 140 5.55 -3.23 9.82
CA THR A 140 5.84 -3.63 11.21
C THR A 140 5.09 -4.91 11.55
N ASP A 141 5.61 -5.65 12.53
CA ASP A 141 5.03 -6.86 13.11
C ASP A 141 3.98 -6.56 14.20
N SER A 142 3.45 -5.33 14.24
CA SER A 142 2.54 -4.84 15.27
C SER A 142 1.25 -5.67 15.43
N VAL A 143 0.85 -6.43 14.40
CA VAL A 143 -0.27 -7.37 14.48
C VAL A 143 0.04 -8.60 15.34
N ILE A 144 1.28 -9.12 15.27
CA ILE A 144 1.75 -10.26 16.08
C ILE A 144 1.97 -9.82 17.53
N ARG A 145 2.39 -8.56 17.72
CA ARG A 145 2.63 -7.98 19.06
C ARG A 145 1.34 -7.55 19.77
N GLY A 146 0.18 -7.63 19.11
CA GLY A 146 -1.09 -7.22 19.69
C GLY A 146 -1.26 -5.70 19.81
N GLU A 147 -0.51 -4.92 19.03
CA GLU A 147 -0.44 -3.46 19.16
C GLU A 147 -1.38 -2.72 18.19
N ASN A 148 -1.55 -3.22 16.96
CA ASN A 148 -2.42 -2.63 15.94
C ASN A 148 -3.17 -3.73 15.16
N VAL A 149 -4.41 -3.44 14.78
CA VAL A 149 -5.16 -4.25 13.80
C VAL A 149 -4.54 -4.12 12.40
N ALA A 150 -5.04 -4.89 11.43
CA ALA A 150 -4.63 -4.73 10.03
C ALA A 150 -4.85 -3.29 9.53
N GLU A 151 -3.76 -2.61 9.14
CA GLU A 151 -3.77 -1.21 8.70
C GLU A 151 -2.70 -0.97 7.64
N TRP A 152 -3.06 -0.18 6.61
CA TRP A 152 -2.15 0.25 5.56
C TRP A 152 -1.03 1.13 6.10
N GLY A 153 0.20 0.87 5.68
CA GLY A 153 1.40 1.60 6.11
C GLY A 153 1.91 1.22 7.50
N LYS A 154 1.23 0.31 8.20
CA LYS A 154 1.71 -0.26 9.47
C LYS A 154 1.96 -1.76 9.36
N THR A 155 0.92 -2.55 9.18
CA THR A 155 1.03 -4.02 9.09
C THR A 155 1.04 -4.48 7.64
N HIS A 156 0.39 -3.71 6.76
CA HIS A 156 0.32 -3.98 5.33
C HIS A 156 0.97 -2.85 4.52
N PRO A 157 1.62 -3.11 3.38
CA PRO A 157 2.27 -2.05 2.62
C PRO A 157 1.24 -1.12 1.97
N ALA A 158 1.44 0.19 2.12
CA ALA A 158 0.66 1.20 1.42
C ALA A 158 1.29 1.54 0.06
N THR A 159 0.50 1.60 -1.00
CA THR A 159 0.99 1.96 -2.33
C THR A 159 1.10 3.49 -2.49
N LYS A 160 1.97 3.95 -3.39
CA LYS A 160 2.11 5.39 -3.69
C LYS A 160 0.95 5.97 -4.50
N ILE A 161 0.17 5.11 -5.17
CA ILE A 161 -1.05 5.48 -5.89
C ILE A 161 -2.30 5.52 -5.00
N GLY A 162 -2.20 5.03 -3.75
CA GLY A 162 -3.32 4.94 -2.80
C GLY A 162 -3.82 3.50 -2.65
N GLY A 163 -4.27 3.15 -1.43
CA GLY A 163 -4.56 1.77 -1.04
C GLY A 163 -3.28 1.02 -0.65
N GLY A 164 -3.24 -0.29 -0.93
CA GLY A 164 -2.10 -1.12 -0.58
C GLY A 164 -2.15 -2.50 -1.23
N PHE A 165 -1.24 -3.38 -0.79
CA PHE A 165 -1.15 -4.75 -1.29
C PHE A 165 -1.71 -5.75 -0.27
N PHE A 166 -2.46 -6.73 -0.77
CA PHE A 166 -2.84 -7.89 -0.01
C PHE A 166 -2.43 -9.16 -0.77
N ALA A 167 -2.26 -10.26 -0.04
CA ALA A 167 -1.89 -11.55 -0.59
C ALA A 167 -2.97 -12.56 -0.20
N GLY A 168 -3.32 -13.50 -1.07
CA GLY A 168 -4.32 -14.51 -0.76
C GLY A 168 -4.74 -15.27 -2.01
N ILE A 169 -5.66 -16.21 -1.84
CA ILE A 169 -6.23 -16.99 -2.94
C ILE A 169 -7.66 -16.53 -3.25
N LEU A 170 -8.06 -16.59 -4.53
CA LEU A 170 -9.47 -16.48 -4.95
C LEU A 170 -10.02 -17.89 -5.16
N ALA A 171 -11.25 -18.14 -4.72
CA ALA A 171 -11.93 -19.38 -5.06
C ALA A 171 -11.86 -19.59 -6.58
N ASP A 172 -11.38 -20.75 -7.04
CA ASP A 172 -11.22 -21.14 -8.46
C ASP A 172 -9.84 -20.89 -9.13
N ARG A 173 -8.80 -20.52 -8.38
CA ARG A 173 -7.42 -20.46 -8.90
C ARG A 173 -6.44 -21.06 -7.90
N PRO A 174 -5.91 -22.29 -8.11
CA PRO A 174 -4.82 -22.82 -7.28
C PRO A 174 -3.55 -21.97 -7.41
#